data_AF-A0A7K2FG80-F1
#
_entry.id   AF-A0A7K2FG80-F1
#
_cell.length_a   1.000
_cell.length_b   1.000
_cell.length_c   1.000
_cell.angle_alpha   90.00
_cell.angle_beta   90.00
_cell.angle_gamma   90.00
#
_symmetry.space_group_name_H-M   'P 1'
#
loop_
_entity.id
_entity.type
_entity.pdbx_description
1 polymer ?
#
loop_
_entity_poly.entity_id
_entity_poly.type
_entity_poly.pdbx_seq_one_letter_code
_entity_poly.pdbx_strand_id
1 'polypeptide(L)'
;MTDTELIESIRDRPGMYGLDGTYHPTAMLVMGVDIGRSGRLLDGFREWLLARKGEDSSFMWLLLVLEDAFPGTGIRHWRQLSDSQQAVAVDHLFALLIAFLAERDDT
;
A
#
# COMPACT_ATOMS: atom_id res chain seq x y z
N MET A 1 12.87 -9.96 12.27
CA MET A 1 12.31 -9.17 11.17
C MET A 1 11.06 -8.48 11.69
N THR A 2 11.14 -7.16 11.86
CA THR A 2 9.98 -6.31 12.17
C THR A 2 9.03 -6.23 10.97
N ASP A 3 7.85 -5.66 11.16
CA ASP A 3 6.92 -5.43 10.05
C ASP A 3 7.53 -4.48 9.00
N THR A 4 8.19 -3.40 9.45
CA THR A 4 8.91 -2.46 8.59
C THR A 4 10.02 -3.16 7.79
N GLU A 5 10.87 -3.95 8.46
CA GLU A 5 11.95 -4.69 7.79
C GLU A 5 11.41 -5.67 6.73
N LEU A 6 10.23 -6.27 6.95
CA LEU A 6 9.59 -7.10 5.93
C LEU A 6 9.17 -6.25 4.73
N ILE A 7 8.43 -5.16 4.96
CA ILE A 7 7.89 -4.32 3.88
C ILE A 7 9.04 -3.74 3.04
N GLU A 8 10.12 -3.31 3.68
CA GLU A 8 11.34 -2.87 3.01
C GLU A 8 11.99 -4.00 2.20
N SER A 9 12.07 -5.22 2.74
CA SER A 9 12.59 -6.37 1.99
C SER A 9 11.76 -6.68 0.74
N ILE A 10 10.43 -6.55 0.80
CA ILE A 10 9.55 -6.73 -0.38
C ILE A 10 9.80 -5.60 -1.40
N ARG A 11 9.89 -4.34 -0.96
CA ARG A 11 10.18 -3.18 -1.81
C ARG A 11 11.52 -3.31 -2.52
N ASP A 12 12.56 -3.73 -1.80
CA ASP A 12 13.93 -3.72 -2.29
C ASP A 12 14.25 -4.96 -3.14
N ARG A 13 13.47 -6.04 -3.00
CA ARG A 13 13.68 -7.32 -3.71
C ARG A 13 12.39 -7.92 -4.27
N PRO A 14 11.59 -7.18 -5.06
CA PRO A 14 10.26 -7.62 -5.50
C PRO A 14 10.27 -8.95 -6.26
N GLY A 15 11.30 -9.20 -7.06
CA GLY A 15 11.47 -10.46 -7.80
C GLY A 15 11.59 -11.70 -6.91
N MET A 16 12.15 -11.59 -5.69
CA MET A 16 12.22 -12.71 -4.74
C MET A 16 10.84 -13.12 -4.21
N TYR A 17 9.84 -12.24 -4.35
CA TYR A 17 8.45 -12.46 -3.95
C TYR A 17 7.54 -12.71 -5.15
N GLY A 18 8.10 -12.89 -6.36
CA GLY A 18 7.33 -13.12 -7.58
C GLY A 18 6.56 -11.90 -8.10
N LEU A 19 6.97 -10.70 -7.69
CA LEU A 19 6.34 -9.45 -8.13
C LEU A 19 6.99 -8.94 -9.42
N ASP A 20 6.16 -8.37 -10.29
CA ASP A 20 6.53 -7.83 -11.60
C ASP A 20 6.59 -6.29 -11.64
N GLY A 21 6.45 -5.64 -10.47
CA GLY A 21 6.43 -4.18 -10.35
C GLY A 21 5.07 -3.56 -10.67
N THR A 22 4.00 -4.36 -10.82
CA THR A 22 2.65 -3.84 -10.97
C THR A 22 1.91 -3.74 -9.63
N TYR A 23 0.98 -2.79 -9.55
CA TYR A 23 0.35 -2.40 -8.29
C TYR A 23 -0.49 -3.52 -7.68
N HIS A 24 -1.33 -4.16 -8.48
CA HIS A 24 -2.31 -5.12 -7.95
C HIS A 24 -1.65 -6.38 -7.36
N PRO A 25 -0.72 -7.08 -8.03
CA PRO A 25 0.00 -8.20 -7.43
C PRO A 25 0.75 -7.80 -6.14
N THR A 26 1.36 -6.63 -6.13
CA THR A 26 2.06 -6.10 -4.95
C THR A 26 1.10 -5.88 -3.78
N ALA A 27 -0.02 -5.20 -4.01
CA ALA A 27 -1.05 -4.98 -3.00
C ALA A 27 -1.69 -6.29 -2.51
N MET A 28 -1.89 -7.28 -3.39
CA MET A 28 -2.39 -8.61 -3.03
C MET A 28 -1.40 -9.39 -2.17
N LEU A 29 -0.09 -9.30 -2.46
CA LEU A 29 0.93 -9.91 -1.61
C LEU A 29 0.89 -9.31 -0.21
N VAL A 30 0.86 -7.97 -0.09
CA VAL A 30 0.78 -7.27 1.20
C VAL A 30 -0.48 -7.66 1.97
N MET A 31 -1.63 -7.74 1.29
CA MET A 31 -2.87 -8.24 1.90
C MET A 31 -2.74 -9.69 2.37
N GLY A 32 -2.15 -10.58 1.57
CA GLY A 32 -1.92 -11.97 1.95
C GLY A 32 -1.00 -12.12 3.16
N VAL A 33 0.04 -11.29 3.23
CA VAL A 33 0.93 -11.21 4.39
C VAL A 33 0.17 -10.75 5.64
N ASP A 34 -0.68 -9.73 5.52
CA ASP A 34 -1.49 -9.23 6.63
C ASP A 34 -2.48 -10.30 7.14
N ILE A 35 -3.18 -10.98 6.23
CA ILE A 35 -4.05 -12.13 6.56
C ILE A 35 -3.24 -13.21 7.29
N GLY A 36 -2.05 -13.56 6.78
CA GLY A 36 -1.15 -14.53 7.41
C GLY A 36 -0.68 -14.11 8.81
N ARG A 37 -0.73 -12.81 9.12
CA ARG A 37 -0.44 -12.22 10.45
C ARG A 37 -1.68 -11.89 11.26
N SER A 38 -2.83 -12.48 10.92
CA SER A 38 -4.10 -12.26 11.63
C SER A 38 -4.57 -10.80 11.59
N GLY A 39 -4.29 -10.07 10.52
CA GLY A 39 -4.74 -8.68 10.32
C GLY A 39 -3.94 -7.63 11.08
N ARG A 40 -2.86 -8.02 11.79
CA ARG A 40 -2.09 -7.10 12.63
C ARG A 40 -1.13 -6.21 11.87
N LEU A 41 -0.77 -6.55 10.62
CA LEU A 41 0.19 -5.76 9.86
C LEU A 41 -0.46 -4.44 9.42
N LEU A 42 -1.72 -4.48 8.98
CA LEU A 42 -2.45 -3.33 8.43
C LEU A 42 -3.56 -2.84 9.37
N ASP A 43 -3.54 -3.24 10.64
CA ASP A 43 -4.56 -2.83 11.61
C ASP A 43 -4.58 -1.30 11.78
N GLY A 44 -5.68 -0.66 11.40
CA GLY A 44 -5.80 0.80 11.38
C GLY A 44 -5.21 1.52 10.15
N PHE A 45 -4.62 0.81 9.18
CA PHE A 45 -3.99 1.44 8.01
C PHE A 45 -4.99 2.22 7.16
N ARG A 46 -6.22 1.71 7.00
CA ARG A 46 -7.26 2.41 6.24
C ARG A 46 -7.67 3.71 6.92
N GLU A 47 -7.87 3.67 8.22
CA GLU A 47 -8.25 4.81 9.05
C GLU A 47 -7.13 5.86 9.03
N TRP A 48 -5.87 5.42 9.09
CA TRP A 48 -4.71 6.27 8.93
C TRP A 48 -4.68 6.98 7.55
N LEU A 49 -4.98 6.27 6.45
CA LEU A 49 -5.10 6.89 5.12
C LEU A 49 -6.21 7.94 5.06
N LEU A 50 -7.38 7.66 5.63
CA LEU A 50 -8.52 8.59 5.65
C LEU A 50 -8.19 9.85 6.47
N ALA A 51 -7.57 9.68 7.64
CA ALA A 51 -7.16 10.79 8.50
C ALA A 51 -6.18 11.73 7.78
N ARG A 52 -5.25 11.18 7.00
CA ARG A 52 -4.30 11.97 6.19
C ARG A 52 -4.96 12.74 5.06
N LYS A 53 -5.94 12.12 4.40
CA LYS A 53 -6.69 12.76 3.31
C LYS A 53 -7.60 13.88 3.82
N GLY A 54 -8.09 13.77 5.06
CA GLY A 54 -9.04 14.72 5.63
C GLY A 54 -10.46 14.59 5.06
N GLU A 55 -10.77 13.46 4.41
CA GLU A 55 -12.06 13.19 3.78
C GLU A 55 -12.54 11.77 4.13
N ASP A 56 -13.84 11.63 4.36
CA ASP A 56 -14.48 10.33 4.51
C ASP A 56 -14.62 9.60 3.17
N SER A 57 -14.35 8.30 3.17
CA SER A 57 -14.54 7.44 2.00
C SER A 57 -14.89 6.00 2.39
N SER A 58 -15.79 5.39 1.62
CA SER A 58 -16.15 3.97 1.75
C SER A 58 -15.15 3.03 1.08
N PHE A 59 -14.09 3.57 0.47
CA PHE A 59 -13.10 2.77 -0.24
C PHE A 59 -12.27 1.91 0.70
N MET A 60 -11.90 0.74 0.20
CA MET A 60 -10.85 -0.09 0.79
C MET A 60 -9.49 0.59 0.60
N TRP A 61 -8.53 0.28 1.47
CA TRP A 61 -7.19 0.88 1.44
C TRP A 61 -6.52 0.80 0.07
N LEU A 62 -6.75 -0.28 -0.69
CA LEU A 62 -6.18 -0.48 -2.03
C LEU A 62 -6.57 0.62 -3.01
N LEU A 63 -7.80 1.15 -2.91
CA LEU A 63 -8.25 2.22 -3.78
C LEU A 63 -7.86 3.59 -3.21
N LEU A 64 -7.80 3.71 -1.87
CA LEU A 64 -7.34 4.93 -1.22
C LEU A 64 -5.88 5.23 -1.57
N VAL A 65 -5.00 4.22 -1.60
CA VAL A 65 -3.60 4.39 -2.04
C VAL A 65 -3.52 4.91 -3.48
N LEU A 66 -4.39 4.44 -4.39
CA LEU A 66 -4.41 4.94 -5.78
C LEU A 66 -4.96 6.36 -5.86
N GLU A 67 -6.00 6.67 -5.10
CA GLU A 67 -6.58 8.02 -5.03
C GLU A 67 -5.56 9.01 -4.46
N ASP A 68 -4.78 8.60 -3.46
CA ASP A 68 -3.71 9.38 -2.84
C ASP A 68 -2.49 9.55 -3.77
N ALA A 69 -2.14 8.52 -4.55
CA ALA A 69 -1.06 8.58 -5.53
C ALA A 69 -1.39 9.49 -6.73
N PHE A 70 -2.67 9.58 -7.11
CA PHE A 70 -3.12 10.29 -8.32
C PHE A 70 -4.30 11.23 -8.05
N PRO A 71 -4.14 12.24 -7.18
CA PRO A 71 -5.24 13.12 -6.80
C PRO A 71 -5.79 13.89 -8.00
N GLY A 72 -7.12 14.00 -8.08
CA GLY A 72 -7.82 14.75 -9.15
C GLY A 72 -7.84 14.07 -10.53
N THR A 73 -7.19 12.93 -10.72
CA THR A 73 -7.15 12.22 -12.01
C THR A 73 -8.37 11.32 -12.25
N GLY A 74 -9.11 10.97 -11.18
CA GLY A 74 -10.21 10.00 -11.23
C GLY A 74 -9.75 8.53 -11.27
N ILE A 75 -8.44 8.26 -11.19
CA ILE A 75 -7.90 6.90 -11.09
C ILE A 75 -8.23 6.34 -9.70
N ARG A 76 -8.99 5.25 -9.69
CA ARG A 76 -9.48 4.58 -8.47
C ARG A 76 -9.39 3.06 -8.56
N HIS A 77 -8.82 2.53 -9.64
CA HIS A 77 -8.72 1.10 -9.87
C HIS A 77 -7.46 0.79 -10.68
N TRP A 78 -6.75 -0.28 -10.33
CA TRP A 78 -5.45 -0.63 -10.93
C TRP A 78 -5.51 -0.91 -12.43
N ARG A 79 -6.67 -1.34 -12.95
CA ARG A 79 -6.92 -1.51 -14.40
C ARG A 79 -6.90 -0.20 -15.19
N GLN A 80 -6.98 0.95 -14.52
CA GLN A 80 -6.90 2.27 -15.15
C GLN A 80 -5.45 2.78 -15.25
N LEU A 81 -4.50 2.11 -14.59
CA LEU A 81 -3.10 2.51 -14.60
C LEU A 81 -2.46 2.13 -15.93
N SER A 82 -1.79 3.10 -16.55
CA SER A 82 -0.79 2.84 -17.58
C SER A 82 0.47 2.21 -16.98
N ASP A 83 1.35 1.66 -17.82
CA ASP A 83 2.58 1.01 -17.39
C ASP A 83 3.48 1.93 -16.54
N SER A 84 3.58 3.21 -16.89
CA SER A 84 4.35 4.18 -16.09
C SER A 84 3.70 4.48 -14.74
N GLN A 85 2.38 4.44 -14.66
CA GLN A 85 1.63 4.67 -13.43
C GLN A 85 1.67 3.45 -12.50
N GLN A 86 1.88 2.24 -13.01
CA GLN A 86 2.06 1.05 -12.18
C GLN A 86 3.23 1.22 -11.21
N ALA A 87 4.39 1.63 -11.71
CA ALA A 87 5.59 1.84 -10.89
C ALA A 87 5.36 2.93 -9.84
N VAL A 88 4.78 4.08 -10.24
CA VAL A 88 4.45 5.17 -9.30
C VAL A 88 3.50 4.70 -8.19
N ALA A 89 2.48 3.92 -8.54
CA ALA A 89 1.54 3.39 -7.55
C ALA A 89 2.19 2.40 -6.58
N VAL A 90 3.12 1.57 -7.06
CA VAL A 90 3.89 0.63 -6.22
C VAL A 90 4.81 1.37 -5.26
N ASP A 91 5.57 2.35 -5.75
CA ASP A 91 6.46 3.16 -4.91
C ASP A 91 5.66 3.90 -3.84
N HIS A 92 4.51 4.47 -4.22
CA HIS A 92 3.62 5.17 -3.31
C HIS A 92 3.01 4.24 -2.25
N LEU A 93 2.60 3.03 -2.63
CA LEU A 93 2.14 2.01 -1.68
C LEU A 93 3.19 1.74 -0.60
N PHE A 94 4.44 1.49 -1.00
CA PHE A 94 5.50 1.21 -0.04
C PHE A 94 5.83 2.41 0.84
N ALA A 95 5.83 3.63 0.29
CA ALA A 95 6.03 4.85 1.07
C ALA A 95 4.96 5.01 2.16
N LEU A 96 3.69 4.77 1.83
CA LEU A 96 2.58 4.85 2.79
C LEU A 96 2.67 3.77 3.86
N LEU A 97 2.98 2.52 3.49
CA LEU A 97 3.13 1.42 4.44
C LEU A 97 4.27 1.68 5.43
N ILE A 98 5.42 2.15 4.95
CA ILE A 98 6.58 2.43 5.82
C ILE A 98 6.27 3.59 6.76
N ALA A 99 5.65 4.67 6.26
CA ALA A 99 5.26 5.80 7.10
C ALA A 99 4.25 5.38 8.18
N PHE A 100 3.23 4.60 7.81
CA PHE A 100 2.24 4.07 8.74
C PHE A 100 2.88 3.21 9.83
N LEU A 101 3.76 2.28 9.46
CA LEU A 101 4.42 1.39 10.41
C LEU A 101 5.35 2.15 11.36
N ALA A 102 6.06 3.17 10.88
CA ALA A 102 6.88 4.03 11.72
C ALA A 102 6.05 4.78 12.78
N GLU A 103 4.95 5.41 12.37
CA GLU A 103 4.07 6.11 13.32
C GLU A 103 3.42 5.15 14.34
N ARG A 104 3.07 3.94 13.91
CA ARG A 104 2.48 2.92 14.79
C ARG A 104 3.48 2.40 15.82
N ASP A 105 4.72 2.20 15.43
CA ASP A 105 5.77 1.65 16.30
C ASP A 105 6.33 2.72 17.28
N ASP A 106 6.13 4.01 16.99
CA ASP A 106 6.48 5.16 17.87
C ASP A 106 5.45 5.42 18.99
N THR A 107 4.31 4.72 18.99
CA THR A 107 3.19 4.89 19.95
C THR A 107 3.16 3.79 21.02
#